data_AF-A0A429EMK0-F1
#
_entry.id   AF-A0A429EMK0-F1
#
_cell.length_a   1.000
_cell.length_b   1.000
_cell.length_c   1.000
_cell.angle_alpha   90.00
_cell.angle_beta   90.00
_cell.angle_gamma   90.00
#
_symmetry.space_group_name_H-M   'P 1'
#
loop_
_entity.id
_entity.type
_entity.pdbx_description
1 polymer ?
#
loop_
_entity_poly.entity_id
_entity_poly.type
_entity_poly.pdbx_seq_one_letter_code
_entity_poly.pdbx_strand_id
1 'polypeptide(L)' 'MSTTQADEFLRRAKAHDATRTVLERFPAGSPRGSWPAEKFAADRRTAGQPAEVVMDLHTDSFLVIVRGGAR' A
#
# COMPACT_ATOMS: atom_id res chain seq x y z
N MET A 1 28.65 13.33 4.67
CA MET A 1 27.23 12.98 4.51
C MET A 1 26.73 12.52 5.87
N SER A 2 25.82 13.27 6.50
CA SER A 2 25.50 13.15 7.93
C SER A 2 24.70 11.88 8.24
N THR A 3 25.18 11.09 9.22
CA THR A 3 24.53 9.89 9.76
C THR A 3 23.06 10.12 10.16
N THR A 4 22.73 11.35 10.56
CA THR A 4 21.37 11.76 10.94
C THR A 4 20.33 11.63 9.81
N GLN A 5 20.73 11.89 8.56
CA GLN A 5 19.78 11.88 7.42
C GLN A 5 19.44 10.46 6.98
N ALA A 6 20.41 9.53 7.06
CA ALA A 6 20.20 8.12 6.76
C ALA A 6 19.30 7.45 7.80
N ASP A 7 19.50 7.76 9.08
CA ASP A 7 18.69 7.23 10.18
C ASP A 7 17.24 7.76 10.13
N GLU A 8 17.03 9.02 9.75
CA GLU A 8 15.68 9.56 9.51
C GLU A 8 15.00 8.86 8.35
N PHE A 9 15.72 8.61 7.24
CA PHE A 9 15.19 7.88 6.09
C PHE A 9 14.73 6.48 6.48
N LEU A 10 15.56 5.76 7.25
CA LEU A 10 15.24 4.41 7.74
C LEU A 10 14.08 4.43 8.74
N ARG A 11 14.03 5.39 9.66
CA ARG A 11 12.88 5.55 10.59
C ARG A 11 11.60 5.86 9.84
N ARG A 12 11.64 6.72 8.82
CA ARG A 12 10.49 7.12 8.01
C ARG A 12 10.02 5.99 7.10
N ALA A 13 10.96 5.19 6.56
CA ALA A 13 10.66 3.96 5.84
C ALA A 13 10.03 2.90 6.75
N LYS A 14 10.55 2.71 7.97
CA LYS A 14 10.02 1.77 8.96
C LYS A 14 8.68 2.24 9.58
N ALA A 15 8.47 3.55 9.71
CA ALA A 15 7.18 4.12 10.10
C ALA A 15 6.17 4.08 8.95
N HIS A 16 6.63 4.17 7.69
CA HIS A 16 5.81 3.81 6.54
C HIS A 16 5.42 2.34 6.61
N ASP A 17 6.24 1.47 7.17
CA ASP A 17 5.95 0.06 7.49
C ASP A 17 5.19 -0.15 8.82
N ALA A 18 4.56 0.89 9.37
CA ALA A 18 3.51 0.71 10.37
C ALA A 18 2.41 -0.17 9.74
N THR A 19 2.46 -1.46 10.08
CA THR A 19 1.59 -2.58 9.73
C THR A 19 0.60 -2.29 8.59
N ARG A 20 0.98 -2.66 7.36
CA ARG A 20 0.05 -2.70 6.23
C ARG A 20 -0.66 -4.04 6.20
N THR A 21 -1.98 -4.03 6.25
CA THR A 21 -2.80 -5.23 6.05
C THR A 21 -3.27 -5.27 4.60
N VAL A 22 -2.92 -6.33 3.88
CA VAL A 22 -3.44 -6.57 2.53
C VAL A 22 -4.88 -7.05 2.64
N LEU A 23 -5.79 -6.34 1.98
CA LEU A 23 -7.21 -6.70 1.88
C LEU A 23 -7.49 -7.59 0.66
N GLU A 24 -6.85 -7.32 -0.48
CA GLU A 24 -7.08 -8.02 -1.74
C GLU A 24 -5.87 -7.86 -2.69
N ARG A 25 -5.66 -8.82 -3.61
CA ARG A 25 -4.62 -8.77 -4.64
C ARG A 25 -5.22 -8.84 -6.04
N PHE A 26 -4.72 -8.01 -6.95
CA PHE A 26 -5.13 -7.98 -8.35
C PHE A 26 -3.90 -8.13 -9.26
N PRO A 27 -3.93 -8.99 -10.29
CA PRO A 27 -2.82 -9.13 -11.22
C PRO A 27 -2.63 -7.85 -12.04
N ALA A 28 -1.38 -7.39 -12.18
CA ALA A 28 -1.10 -6.16 -12.94
C ALA A 28 -1.29 -6.34 -14.45
N GLY A 29 -1.09 -7.56 -14.97
CA GLY A 29 -1.32 -7.92 -16.37
C GLY A 29 -2.79 -8.00 -16.81
N SER A 30 -3.76 -7.54 -16.00
CA SER A 30 -5.17 -7.55 -16.41
C SER A 30 -5.43 -6.55 -17.56
N PRO A 31 -6.38 -6.79 -18.48
CA PRO A 31 -6.70 -5.87 -19.59
C PRO A 31 -7.11 -4.46 -19.14
N ARG A 32 -7.44 -4.27 -17.86
CA ARG A 32 -7.87 -2.99 -17.28
C ARG A 32 -6.79 -2.35 -16.39
N GLY A 33 -5.56 -2.88 -16.38
CA GLY A 33 -4.48 -2.38 -15.54
C GLY A 33 -4.87 -2.36 -14.05
N SER A 34 -4.63 -1.22 -13.40
CA SER A 34 -4.92 -0.99 -11.98
C SER A 34 -6.40 -0.77 -11.65
N TRP A 35 -7.26 -0.54 -12.65
CA TRP A 35 -8.66 -0.12 -12.44
C TRP A 35 -9.45 -1.05 -11.49
N PRO A 36 -9.35 -2.39 -11.54
CA PRO A 36 -10.04 -3.26 -10.59
C PRO A 36 -9.62 -3.02 -9.13
N ALA A 37 -8.33 -2.79 -8.89
CA ALA A 37 -7.80 -2.49 -7.57
C ALA A 37 -8.27 -1.11 -7.09
N GLU A 38 -8.25 -0.11 -7.98
CA GLU A 38 -8.72 1.25 -7.69
C GLU A 38 -10.22 1.27 -7.34
N LYS A 39 -11.04 0.52 -8.08
CA LYS A 39 -12.46 0.39 -7.79
C LYS A 39 -12.69 -0.23 -6.41
N PHE A 40 -12.02 -1.34 -6.12
CA PHE A 40 -12.15 -1.99 -4.82
C PHE A 40 -11.71 -1.06 -3.68
N ALA A 41 -10.58 -0.36 -3.83
CA ALA A 41 -10.11 0.62 -2.85
C ALA A 41 -11.09 1.79 -2.68
N ALA A 42 -11.73 2.27 -3.76
CA ALA A 42 -12.79 3.26 -3.69
C ALA A 42 -14.00 2.76 -2.90
N ASP A 43 -14.45 1.53 -3.16
CA ASP A 43 -15.56 0.91 -2.42
C ASP A 43 -15.24 0.79 -0.91
N ARG A 44 -13.99 0.42 -0.56
CA ARG A 44 -13.51 0.38 0.84
C ARG A 44 -13.49 1.76 1.49
N ARG A 45 -13.05 2.80 0.78
CA ARG A 45 -13.04 4.18 1.27
C ARG A 45 -14.44 4.71 1.52
N THR A 46 -15.39 4.43 0.62
CA THR A 46 -16.80 4.74 0.83
C THR A 46 -17.37 4.03 2.07
N ALA A 47 -16.88 2.83 2.37
CA ALA A 47 -17.22 2.08 3.58
C ALA A 47 -16.43 2.51 4.85
N GLY A 48 -15.66 3.61 4.79
CA GLY A 48 -14.91 4.16 5.92
C GLY A 48 -13.56 3.49 6.21
N GLN A 49 -13.10 2.58 5.35
CA GLN A 49 -11.78 1.97 5.48
C GLN A 49 -10.75 2.77 4.65
N PRO A 50 -9.64 3.25 5.24
CA PRO A 50 -8.65 4.05 4.54
C PRO A 50 -7.76 3.19 3.63
N ALA A 51 -8.35 2.64 2.58
CA ALA A 51 -7.69 1.74 1.66
C ALA A 51 -6.81 2.47 0.63
N GLU A 52 -5.64 1.93 0.35
CA GLU A 52 -4.68 2.40 -0.65
C GLU A 52 -4.36 1.28 -1.64
N VAL A 53 -4.06 1.65 -2.90
CA VAL A 53 -3.52 0.72 -3.90
C VAL A 53 -2.01 0.91 -3.94
N VAL A 54 -1.26 -0.18 -3.82
CA VAL A 54 0.20 -0.21 -3.97
C VAL A 54 0.60 -1.26 -5.00
N MET A 55 1.69 -1.03 -5.74
CA MET A 55 2.21 -1.99 -6.69
C MET A 55 3.28 -2.86 -6.01
N ASP A 56 3.06 -4.18 -6.02
CA ASP A 56 4.06 -5.18 -5.67
C ASP A 56 4.79 -5.60 -6.94
N LEU A 57 6.01 -5.10 -7.10
CA LEU A 57 6.87 -5.37 -8.24
C LEU A 57 7.42 -6.80 -8.26
N HIS A 58 7.49 -7.48 -7.10
CA HIS A 58 8.03 -8.84 -7.04
C HIS A 58 7.05 -9.86 -7.62
N THR A 59 5.76 -9.65 -7.37
CA THR A 59 4.68 -10.54 -7.83
C THR A 59 3.86 -9.97 -8.98
N ASP A 60 4.28 -8.85 -9.56
CA ASP A 60 3.57 -8.12 -10.62
C ASP A 60 2.06 -7.96 -10.32
N SER A 61 1.76 -7.40 -9.15
CA SER A 61 0.39 -7.30 -8.64
C SER A 61 0.10 -5.94 -8.02
N PHE A 62 -1.14 -5.49 -8.14
CA PHE A 62 -1.68 -4.41 -7.33
C PHE A 62 -2.24 -4.99 -6.04
N LEU A 63 -1.79 -4.46 -4.90
CA LEU A 63 -2.30 -4.81 -3.58
C LEU A 63 -3.20 -3.68 -3.09
N VAL A 64 -4.39 -4.02 -2.61
CA VAL A 64 -5.18 -3.08 -1.83
C VAL A 64 -4.86 -3.30 -0.37
N ILE A 65 -4.39 -2.26 0.31
CA ILE A 65 -3.96 -2.31 1.70
C ILE A 65 -4.76 -1.33 2.56
N VAL A 66 -4.77 -1.57 3.87
CA VAL A 66 -5.05 -0.55 4.88
C VAL A 66 -3.83 -0.37 5.75
N ARG A 67 -3.53 0.88 6.13
CA ARG A 67 -2.47 1.18 7.09
C ARG A 67 -3.04 1.09 8.50
N GLY A 68 -2.53 0.15 9.30
CA GLY A 68 -2.77 0.12 10.73
C GLY A 68 -1.77 1.02 11.45
N GLY A 69 -2.26 1.97 12.23
CA GLY A 69 -1.44 2.61 13.26
C GLY A 69 -1.17 1.60 14.38
N ALA A 70 0.07 1.56 14.88
CA ALA A 70 0.37 0.86 16.13
C ALA A 70 -0.64 1.29 17.19
N ARG A 71 -1.37 0.32 17.73
CA ARG A 71 -2.33 0.56 18.82
C ARG A 71 -1.59 0.95 20.10
#